data_AF-A0A348WC50-F1
#
_entry.id   AF-A0A348WC50-F1
#
_cell.length_a   1.000
_cell.length_b   1.000
_cell.length_c   1.000
_cell.angle_alpha   90.00
_cell.angle_beta   90.00
_cell.angle_gamma   90.00
#
_symmetry.space_group_name_H-M   'P 1'
#
loop_
_entity.id
_entity.type
_entity.pdbx_description
1 polymer ?
#
loop_
_entity_poly.entity_id
_entity_poly.type
_entity_poly.pdbx_seq_one_letter_code
_entity_poly.pdbx_strand_id
1 'polypeptide(L)' 'MIELDTMDRAILRALVTDATQSASALGRKLGLSQPATWRRIRRLEEAGVITGRRLELDAEKLG' A
#
# COMPACT_ATOMS: atom_id res chain seq x y z
N MET A 1 6.36 -15.63 9.61
CA MET A 1 6.72 -14.29 9.10
C MET A 1 6.87 -14.40 7.60
N ILE A 2 6.17 -13.59 6.79
CA ILE A 2 6.32 -13.66 5.32
C ILE A 2 7.64 -13.02 4.90
N GLU A 3 8.30 -13.60 3.89
CA GLU A 3 9.44 -12.96 3.25
C GLU A 3 8.94 -11.84 2.31
N LEU A 4 9.58 -10.67 2.40
CA LEU A 4 9.25 -9.49 1.61
C LEU A 4 10.30 -9.28 0.52
N ASP A 5 9.87 -9.35 -0.73
CA ASP A 5 10.75 -9.09 -1.86
C ASP A 5 10.92 -7.58 -2.14
N THR A 6 11.75 -7.25 -3.13
CA THR A 6 12.03 -5.86 -3.54
C THR A 6 10.76 -5.12 -3.96
N MET A 7 9.83 -5.82 -4.59
CA MET A 7 8.60 -5.24 -5.12
C MET A 7 7.58 -4.99 -4.01
N ASP A 8 7.45 -5.90 -3.05
CA ASP A 8 6.63 -5.70 -1.86
C ASP A 8 7.10 -4.46 -1.08
N ARG A 9 8.42 -4.30 -0.91
CA ARG A 9 9.00 -3.11 -0.29
C ARG A 9 8.75 -1.83 -1.08
N ALA A 10 8.73 -1.90 -2.41
CA ALA A 10 8.42 -0.75 -3.25
C ALA A 10 6.94 -0.35 -3.16
N ILE A 11 6.03 -1.32 -3.13
CA ILE A 11 4.59 -1.10 -2.89
C ILE A 11 4.39 -0.44 -1.53
N LEU A 12 5.02 -0.98 -0.47
CA LEU A 12 4.91 -0.42 0.89
C LEU A 12 5.42 1.03 0.94
N ARG A 13 6.59 1.32 0.35
CA ARG A 13 7.11 2.69 0.26
C ARG A 13 6.12 3.64 -0.44
N ALA A 14 5.53 3.20 -1.55
CA ALA A 14 4.57 4.02 -2.28
C ALA A 14 3.28 4.26 -1.47
N LEU A 15 2.76 3.25 -0.78
CA LEU A 15 1.57 3.35 0.06
C LEU A 15 1.79 4.17 1.33
N VAL A 16 2.99 4.16 1.91
CA VAL A 16 3.35 5.03 3.04
C VAL A 16 3.33 6.49 2.62
N THR A 17 3.79 6.81 1.41
CA THR A 17 3.71 8.18 0.86
C THR A 17 2.28 8.60 0.54
N ASP A 18 1.50 7.69 -0.07
CA ASP A 18 0.10 7.94 -0.40
C ASP A 18 -0.69 6.62 -0.39
N ALA A 19 -1.44 6.42 0.69
CA ALA A 19 -2.22 5.22 0.94
C ALA A 19 -3.54 5.19 0.14
N THR A 20 -3.85 6.23 -0.63
CA THR A 20 -5.06 6.30 -1.48
C THR A 20 -4.83 5.72 -2.88
N GLN A 21 -3.57 5.48 -3.26
CA GLN A 21 -3.23 4.94 -4.57
C GLN A 21 -3.90 3.58 -4.83
N SER A 22 -4.52 3.46 -6.00
CA SER A 22 -5.10 2.20 -6.46
C SER A 22 -4.01 1.20 -6.88
N ALA A 23 -4.34 -0.10 -6.86
CA ALA A 23 -3.45 -1.14 -7.38
C ALA A 23 -3.09 -0.92 -8.87
N SER A 24 -3.98 -0.29 -9.66
CA SER A 24 -3.72 0.05 -11.06
C SER A 24 -2.66 1.15 -11.18
N ALA A 25 -2.76 2.20 -10.36
CA ALA A 25 -1.79 3.29 -10.34
C ALA A 25 -0.41 2.81 -9.87
N LEU A 26 -0.37 2.04 -8.78
CA LEU A 26 0.85 1.42 -8.27
C LEU A 26 1.49 0.47 -9.30
N GLY A 27 0.67 -0.33 -9.99
CA GLY A 27 1.14 -1.24 -11.01
C GLY A 27 1.84 -0.50 -12.16
N ARG A 28 1.22 0.56 -12.70
CA ARG A 28 1.85 1.41 -13.72
C ARG A 28 3.17 2.01 -13.25
N LYS A 29 3.23 2.51 -12.01
CA LYS A 29 4.42 3.13 -11.43
C LYS A 29 5.57 2.13 -11.23
N LEU A 30 5.25 0.87 -10.93
CA LEU A 30 6.22 -0.15 -10.52
C LEU A 30 6.49 -1.21 -11.61
N GLY A 31 5.93 -1.05 -12.81
CA GLY A 31 6.10 -2.02 -13.90
C GLY A 31 5.37 -3.35 -13.68
N LEU A 32 4.27 -3.35 -12.91
CA LEU A 32 3.43 -4.52 -12.66
C LEU A 32 2.06 -4.39 -13.32
N SER A 33 1.44 -5.52 -13.63
CA SER A 33 0.01 -5.53 -13.95
C SER A 33 -0.84 -5.20 -12.72
N GLN A 34 -2.04 -4.66 -12.94
CA GLN A 34 -2.99 -4.38 -11.86
C GLN A 34 -3.32 -5.64 -11.02
N PRO A 35 -3.64 -6.82 -11.60
CA PRO A 35 -3.92 -8.02 -10.80
C PRO A 35 -2.72 -8.50 -9.99
N ALA A 36 -1.50 -8.40 -10.52
CA ALA A 36 -0.28 -8.77 -9.78
C ALA A 36 -0.04 -7.83 -8.59
N THR A 37 -0.22 -6.52 -8.78
CA THR A 37 -0.09 -5.51 -7.73
C THR A 37 -1.13 -5.72 -6.63
N TRP A 38 -2.39 -5.97 -7.02
CA TRP A 38 -3.47 -6.22 -6.07
C TRP A 38 -3.21 -7.47 -5.21
N ARG A 39 -2.76 -8.58 -5.81
CA ARG A 39 -2.43 -9.81 -5.06
C ARG A 39 -1.34 -9.57 -4.02
N ARG A 40 -0.33 -8.75 -4.34
CA ARG A 40 0.74 -8.39 -3.40
C ARG A 40 0.22 -7.56 -2.24
N ILE A 41 -0.57 -6.51 -2.52
CA ILE A 41 -1.20 -5.68 -1.47
C ILE A 41 -2.05 -6.55 -0.54
N ARG A 42 -2.90 -7.40 -1.11
CA ARG A 42 -3.76 -8.31 -0.35
C ARG A 42 -2.95 -9.28 0.53
N ARG A 43 -1.87 -9.87 0.00
CA ARG A 43 -0.96 -10.73 0.79
C ARG A 43 -0.31 -9.96 1.95
N LEU A 44 0.07 -8.70 1.74
CA LEU A 44 0.64 -7.85 2.79
C LEU A 44 -0.38 -7.52 3.89
N GLU A 45 -1.64 -7.30 3.52
CA GLU A 45 -2.75 -7.10 4.46
C GLU A 45 -3.07 -8.39 5.24
N GLU A 46 -3.24 -9.52 4.54
CA GLU A 46 -3.53 -10.83 5.16
C GLU A 46 -2.41 -11.31 6.09
N ALA A 47 -1.16 -10.97 5.79
CA ALA A 47 -0.01 -11.27 6.63
C ALA A 47 0.18 -10.29 7.80
N GLY A 48 -0.67 -9.27 7.94
CA GLY A 48 -0.56 -8.25 8.98
C GLY A 48 0.62 -7.29 8.82
N VAL A 49 1.27 -7.26 7.64
CA VAL A 49 2.32 -6.28 7.32
C VAL A 49 1.69 -4.91 7.09
N ILE A 50 0.55 -4.86 6.41
CA ILE A 50 -0.33 -3.69 6.37
C ILE A 50 -1.42 -3.93 7.41
N THR A 51 -1.33 -3.25 8.55
CA THR A 51 -2.28 -3.40 9.66
C THR A 51 -3.52 -2.51 9.53
N GLY A 52 -3.46 -1.48 8.69
CA GLY A 52 -4.56 -0.58 8.43
C GLY A 52 -4.11 0.73 7.77
N ARG A 53 -5.08 1.59 7.45
CA ARG A 53 -4.86 2.96 6.97
C ARG A 53 -5.50 3.92 7.96
N ARG A 54 -4.89 5.09 8.16
CA ARG A 54 -5.37 6.12 9.09
C ARG A 54 -5.51 7.45 8.36
N LEU A 55 -6.50 8.23 8.77
CA LEU A 55 -6.63 9.63 8.36
C LEU A 55 -5.74 10.50 9.26
N GLU A 56 -5.06 11.45 8.64
CA GLU A 56 -4.43 12.56 9.35
C GLU A 56 -5.42 13.71 9.37
N LEU A 57 -5.79 14.16 10.56
CA LEU A 57 -6.84 15.15 10.76
C LEU A 57 -6.24 16.40 11.39
N ASP A 58 -6.69 17.55 10.92
CA ASP A 58 -6.40 18.85 11.52
C ASP A 58 -7.36 19.06 12.69
N ALA A 59 -6.84 18.97 13.91
CA ALA A 59 -7.65 19.09 15.12
C ALA A 59 -8.33 20.46 15.25
N GLU A 60 -7.67 21.56 14.86
CA GLU A 60 -8.21 22.92 14.98
C GLU A 60 -9.43 23.12 14.07
N LYS A 61 -9.41 22.52 12.87
CA LYS A 61 -10.56 22.55 11.96
C LYS A 61 -11.75 21.70 12.41
N LEU A 62 -11.56 20.83 13.41
CA LEU A 62 -12.61 19.96 13.92
C LEU A 62 -13.38 20.54 15.13
N GLY A 63 -12.97 21.70 15.63
CA GLY A 63 -13.55 22.38 16.81
C GLY A 63 -12.84 22.03 18.11
#